data_AF-A0AAW1LRK8-F1
#
_entry.id   AF-A0AAW1LRK8-F1
#
_cell.length_a   1.000
_cell.length_b   1.000
_cell.length_c   1.000
_cell.angle_alpha   90.00
_cell.angle_beta   90.00
_cell.angle_gamma   90.00
#
_symmetry.space_group_name_H-M   'P 1'
#
loop_
_entity.id
_entity.type
_entity.pdbx_description
1 polymer ?
#
loop_
_entity_poly.entity_id
_entity_poly.type
_entity_poly.pdbx_seq_one_letter_code
_entity_poly.pdbx_strand_id
1 'polypeptide(L)'
;MHGLCKTGPVAHGLNMVENAWFMQDGARPHRTEEVFNILEKHFGNRIIGLDAQQFTGGGIIWPPYSPDLNPCDFYVWGSLKDTVYRDGIDTLDNLEMAIRQRIEAIPMV
;
A
#
# COMPACT_ATOMS: atom_id res chain seq x y z
N MET A 1 -8.46 -15.16 7.16
CA MET A 1 -7.37 -15.89 7.83
C MET A 1 -6.09 -15.76 7.01
N HIS A 2 -5.01 -15.29 7.64
CA HIS A 2 -3.58 -15.35 7.23
C HIS A 2 -3.08 -14.58 6.00
N GLY A 3 -3.55 -13.33 5.83
CA GLY A 3 -2.99 -12.40 4.85
C GLY A 3 -2.62 -11.04 5.45
N LEU A 4 -2.24 -10.98 6.73
CA LEU A 4 -1.68 -9.74 7.28
C LEU A 4 -0.39 -9.42 6.50
N CYS A 5 -0.40 -8.25 5.89
CA CYS A 5 0.67 -7.72 5.05
C CYS A 5 2.03 -7.98 5.72
N LYS A 6 2.86 -8.86 5.14
CA LYS A 6 4.19 -9.22 5.67
C LYS A 6 5.19 -8.04 5.68
N THR A 7 4.75 -6.86 5.24
CA THR A 7 5.54 -5.64 5.21
C THR A 7 5.70 -5.02 6.60
N GLY A 8 4.75 -5.23 7.52
CA GLY A 8 4.77 -4.61 8.85
C GLY A 8 6.05 -4.92 9.66
N PRO A 9 6.44 -6.19 9.83
CA PRO A 9 7.64 -6.56 10.57
C PRO A 9 8.95 -6.13 9.90
N VAL A 10 9.03 -6.18 8.57
CA VAL A 10 10.23 -5.79 7.81
C VAL A 10 10.45 -4.27 7.87
N ALA A 11 9.38 -3.49 7.69
CA ALA A 11 9.44 -2.03 7.78
C ALA A 11 9.75 -1.55 9.20
N HIS A 12 9.27 -2.26 10.24
CA HIS A 12 9.67 -2.04 11.64
C HIS A 12 11.16 -2.29 11.86
N GLY A 13 11.71 -3.40 11.36
CA GLY A 13 13.13 -3.73 11.49
C GLY A 13 14.08 -2.74 10.78
N LEU A 14 13.57 -2.00 9.78
CA LEU A 14 14.32 -0.98 9.04
C LEU A 14 14.12 0.45 9.57
N ASN A 15 13.40 0.61 10.69
CA ASN A 15 12.96 1.90 11.24
C ASN A 15 12.19 2.80 10.26
N MET A 16 11.55 2.22 9.23
CA MET A 16 10.85 2.98 8.18
C MET A 16 9.44 3.41 8.58
N VAL A 17 9.01 3.11 9.80
CA VAL A 17 7.64 3.25 10.31
C VAL A 17 7.51 4.33 11.39
N GLU A 18 8.60 4.62 12.11
CA GLU A 18 8.58 5.49 13.29
C GLU A 18 8.10 6.91 12.95
N ASN A 19 8.40 7.38 11.73
CA ASN A 19 8.00 8.70 11.23
C ASN A 19 7.22 8.66 9.91
N ALA A 20 6.76 7.48 9.47
CA ALA A 20 6.00 7.36 8.23
C ALA A 20 4.49 7.49 8.46
N TRP A 21 3.81 7.97 7.43
CA TRP A 21 2.36 7.89 7.31
C TRP A 21 1.99 6.66 6.49
N PHE A 22 1.04 5.88 6.99
CA PHE A 22 0.45 4.79 6.22
C PHE A 22 -0.76 5.30 5.46
N MET A 23 -0.88 4.93 4.18
CA MET A 23 -2.01 5.29 3.34
C MET A 23 -2.59 4.04 2.69
N GLN A 24 -3.92 3.90 2.76
CA GLN A 24 -4.66 2.83 2.08
C GLN A 24 -5.93 3.36 1.41
N ASP A 25 -6.34 2.67 0.35
CA ASP A 25 -7.57 2.98 -0.38
C ASP A 25 -8.84 2.56 0.40
N GLY A 26 -10.00 2.92 -0.14
CA GLY A 26 -11.30 2.67 0.48
C GLY A 26 -11.86 1.25 0.29
N ALA A 27 -11.05 0.28 -0.16
CA ALA A 27 -11.53 -1.07 -0.41
C ALA A 27 -12.08 -1.73 0.87
N ARG A 28 -13.23 -2.40 0.78
CA ARG A 28 -13.93 -2.97 1.95
C ARG A 28 -13.04 -3.85 2.86
N PRO A 29 -12.15 -4.72 2.35
CA PRO A 29 -11.27 -5.52 3.20
C PRO A 29 -10.29 -4.70 4.05
N HIS A 30 -9.95 -3.47 3.63
CA HIS A 30 -9.00 -2.60 4.31
C HIS A 30 -9.64 -1.76 5.43
N ARG A 31 -10.97 -1.75 5.52
CA ARG A 31 -11.74 -0.87 6.41
C ARG A 31 -12.34 -1.59 7.62
N THR A 32 -11.76 -2.70 8.04
CA THR A 32 -12.19 -3.39 9.26
C THR A 32 -11.50 -2.79 10.47
N GLU A 33 -12.17 -2.84 11.61
CA GLU A 33 -11.58 -2.46 12.91
C GLU A 33 -10.28 -3.21 13.19
N GLU A 34 -10.23 -4.52 12.87
CA GLU A 34 -9.02 -5.34 13.04
C GLU A 34 -7.83 -4.79 12.24
N VAL A 35 -8.05 -4.36 11.01
CA VAL A 35 -6.99 -3.75 10.18
C VAL A 35 -6.53 -2.43 10.80
N PHE A 36 -7.46 -1.55 11.19
CA PHE A 36 -7.09 -0.27 11.79
C PHE A 36 -6.40 -0.39 13.14
N ASN A 37 -6.78 -1.36 13.98
CA ASN A 37 -6.08 -1.65 15.24
C ASN A 37 -4.61 -2.06 15.00
N ILE A 38 -4.35 -2.83 13.95
CA ILE A 38 -2.99 -3.22 13.56
C ILE A 38 -2.21 -2.02 13.03
N LEU A 39 -2.84 -1.20 12.20
CA LEU A 39 -2.21 0.01 11.67
C LEU A 39 -1.88 1.00 12.79
N GLU A 40 -2.80 1.24 13.73
CA GLU A 40 -2.59 2.17 14.85
C GLU A 40 -1.47 1.68 15.76
N LYS A 41 -1.36 0.38 16.02
CA LYS A 41 -0.24 -0.21 16.77
C LYS A 41 1.12 0.13 16.17
N HIS A 42 1.20 0.27 14.84
CA HIS A 42 2.46 0.43 14.10
C HIS A 42 2.74 1.88 13.67
N PHE A 43 1.69 2.65 13.39
CA PHE A 43 1.78 4.01 12.84
C PHE A 43 1.13 5.07 13.75
N GLY A 44 0.50 4.68 14.85
CA GLY A 44 -0.28 5.57 15.71
C GLY A 44 -1.37 6.28 14.90
N ASN A 45 -1.49 7.60 15.11
CA ASN A 45 -2.45 8.45 14.40
C ASN A 45 -2.00 8.83 12.97
N ARG A 46 -0.88 8.28 12.46
CA ARG A 46 -0.33 8.60 11.12
C ARG A 46 -0.91 7.70 10.05
N ILE A 47 -2.24 7.64 9.98
CA ILE A 47 -2.97 6.78 9.04
C ILE A 47 -3.86 7.66 8.17
N ILE A 48 -3.80 7.44 6.87
CA ILE A 48 -4.65 8.05 5.86
C ILE A 48 -5.51 6.94 5.26
N GLY A 49 -6.82 7.02 5.46
CA GLY A 49 -7.71 5.99 4.97
C GLY A 49 -9.17 6.35 5.16
N LEU A 50 -10.03 5.73 4.35
CA LEU A 50 -11.47 5.86 4.51
C LEU A 50 -11.88 5.18 5.83
N ASP A 51 -12.67 5.88 6.66
CA ASP A 51 -13.11 5.44 7.98
C ASP A 51 -12.01 5.37 9.07
N ALA A 52 -10.79 5.89 8.82
CA ALA A 52 -9.68 5.83 9.79
C ALA A 52 -10.02 6.45 11.16
N GLN A 53 -10.75 7.56 11.18
CA GLN A 53 -11.20 8.22 12.40
C GLN A 53 -12.29 7.46 13.16
N GLN A 54 -12.94 6.48 12.53
CA GLN A 54 -13.95 5.65 13.19
C GLN A 54 -13.32 4.60 14.11
N PHE A 55 -12.13 4.12 13.75
CA PHE A 55 -11.50 2.96 14.38
C PHE A 55 -10.18 3.28 15.09
N THR A 56 -9.66 4.50 14.96
CA THR A 56 -8.40 4.92 15.60
C THR A 56 -8.59 6.22 16.37
N GLY A 57 -7.68 6.54 17.28
CA GLY A 57 -7.66 7.79 18.03
C GLY A 57 -7.31 9.03 17.19
N GLY A 58 -7.22 8.92 15.85
CA GLY A 58 -6.84 10.00 14.95
C GLY A 58 -6.90 9.61 13.47
N GLY A 59 -5.93 10.08 12.69
CA GLY A 59 -5.85 9.83 11.24
C GLY A 59 -6.58 10.84 10.37
N ILE A 60 -6.25 10.80 9.08
CA ILE A 60 -6.82 11.66 8.04
C ILE A 60 -7.83 10.84 7.23
N ILE A 61 -9.05 11.34 7.11
CA ILE A 61 -10.06 10.75 6.24
C ILE A 61 -9.64 10.98 4.79
N TRP A 62 -9.51 9.90 4.04
CA TRP A 62 -9.32 9.96 2.60
C TRP A 62 -10.66 10.15 1.88
N PRO A 63 -10.74 11.04 0.87
CA PRO A 63 -11.96 11.17 0.07
C PRO A 63 -12.28 9.85 -0.66
N PRO A 64 -13.56 9.43 -0.68
CA PRO A 64 -13.95 8.22 -1.40
C PRO A 64 -13.74 8.40 -2.91
N TYR A 65 -13.36 7.33 -3.59
CA TYR A 65 -13.19 7.28 -5.06
C TYR A 65 -12.12 8.22 -5.64
N SER A 66 -11.02 8.48 -4.91
CA SER A 66 -9.91 9.30 -5.39
C SER A 66 -8.64 8.48 -5.67
N PRO A 67 -8.62 7.67 -6.75
CA PRO A 67 -7.42 6.91 -7.14
C PRO A 67 -6.30 7.83 -7.68
N ASP A 68 -6.66 9.02 -8.18
CA ASP A 68 -5.75 10.08 -8.61
C ASP A 68 -4.85 10.59 -7.47
N LEU A 69 -5.35 10.53 -6.24
CA LEU A 69 -4.61 10.95 -5.07
C LEU A 69 -3.71 9.82 -4.51
N ASN A 70 -3.90 8.56 -4.92
CA ASN A 70 -3.10 7.45 -4.43
C ASN A 70 -1.87 7.25 -5.32
N PRO A 71 -0.62 7.53 -4.87
CA PRO A 71 0.59 7.31 -5.64
C PRO A 71 0.69 5.93 -6.31
N CYS A 72 0.20 4.88 -5.65
CA CYS A 72 0.22 3.53 -6.21
C CYS A 72 -0.73 3.41 -7.41
N ASP A 73 -1.95 3.93 -7.31
CA ASP A 73 -2.96 3.88 -8.38
C ASP A 73 -2.65 4.86 -9.50
N PHE A 74 -2.22 6.08 -9.16
CA PHE A 74 -1.91 7.14 -10.11
C PHE A 74 -0.67 6.83 -10.95
N TYR A 75 0.38 6.26 -10.34
CA TYR A 75 1.68 6.14 -11.00
C TYR A 75 2.19 4.70 -11.07
N VAL A 76 2.36 4.03 -9.93
CA VAL A 76 3.07 2.74 -9.88
C VAL A 76 2.34 1.67 -10.70
N TRP A 77 1.03 1.52 -10.52
CA TRP A 77 0.25 0.50 -11.23
C TRP A 77 0.15 0.76 -12.73
N GLY A 78 0.02 2.02 -13.16
CA GLY A 78 0.07 2.37 -14.59
C GLY A 78 1.42 2.01 -15.21
N SER A 79 2.50 2.44 -14.57
CA SER A 79 3.88 2.17 -14.98
C SER A 79 4.22 0.69 -15.06
N LEU A 80 3.72 -0.11 -14.10
CA LEU A 80 3.88 -1.56 -14.10
C LEU A 80 3.12 -2.19 -15.25
N LYS A 81 1.83 -1.87 -15.44
CA LYS A 81 1.01 -2.46 -16.50
C LYS A 81 1.59 -2.20 -17.90
N ASP A 82 2.04 -0.99 -18.18
CA ASP A 82 2.62 -0.60 -19.48
C ASP A 82 3.90 -1.36 -19.86
N THR A 83 4.58 -1.91 -18.85
CA THR A 83 5.84 -2.64 -19.03
C THR A 83 5.62 -4.15 -18.96
N VAL A 84 4.96 -4.62 -17.90
CA VAL A 84 4.74 -6.03 -17.60
C VAL A 84 3.81 -6.68 -18.64
N TYR A 85 2.84 -5.95 -19.19
CA TYR A 85 1.93 -6.49 -20.21
C TYR A 85 2.42 -6.27 -21.66
N ARG A 86 3.56 -5.61 -21.86
CA ARG A 86 4.12 -5.40 -23.20
C ARG A 86 4.69 -6.70 -23.76
N ASP A 87 5.42 -7.41 -22.92
CA ASP A 87 6.00 -8.70 -23.24
C ASP A 87 5.04 -9.78 -22.73
N GLY A 88 4.71 -10.77 -23.56
CA GLY A 88 3.83 -11.85 -23.14
C GLY A 88 4.44 -12.62 -21.97
N ILE A 89 3.84 -12.51 -20.78
CA ILE A 89 4.27 -13.25 -19.59
C ILE A 89 3.43 -14.52 -19.44
N ASP A 90 4.10 -15.65 -19.40
CA ASP A 90 3.52 -16.99 -19.44
C ASP A 90 3.60 -17.76 -18.11
N THR A 91 4.42 -17.29 -17.16
CA THR A 91 4.60 -17.91 -15.85
C THR A 91 4.54 -16.90 -14.71
N LEU A 92 4.21 -17.38 -13.51
CA LEU A 92 4.21 -16.56 -12.30
C LEU A 92 5.61 -16.07 -11.92
N ASP A 93 6.65 -16.88 -12.15
CA ASP A 93 8.03 -16.50 -11.85
C ASP A 93 8.50 -15.36 -12.76
N ASN A 94 8.18 -15.43 -14.06
CA ASN A 94 8.45 -14.37 -15.02
C ASN A 94 7.69 -13.08 -14.64
N LEU A 95 6.44 -13.20 -14.17
CA LEU A 95 5.65 -12.07 -13.69
C LEU A 95 6.30 -11.39 -12.48
N GLU A 96 6.68 -12.17 -11.46
CA GLU A 96 7.32 -11.64 -10.26
C GLU A 96 8.64 -10.93 -10.60
N MET A 97 9.46 -11.56 -11.44
CA MET A 97 10.72 -10.99 -11.90
C MET A 97 10.51 -9.66 -12.64
N ALA A 98 9.55 -9.62 -13.58
CA ALA A 98 9.25 -8.41 -14.34
C ALA A 98 8.76 -7.26 -13.43
N ILE A 99 7.93 -7.55 -12.43
CA ILE A 99 7.47 -6.56 -11.45
C ILE A 99 8.66 -6.03 -10.64
N ARG A 100 9.54 -6.90 -10.13
CA ARG A 100 10.72 -6.50 -9.34
C ARG A 100 11.65 -5.59 -10.14
N GLN A 101 12.01 -6.01 -11.35
CA GLN A 101 12.87 -5.22 -12.24
C GLN A 101 12.25 -3.86 -12.56
N ARG A 102 10.93 -3.81 -12.81
CA ARG A 102 10.27 -2.55 -13.11
C ARG A 102 10.25 -1.62 -11.90
N ILE A 103 9.98 -2.14 -10.69
CA ILE A 103 10.03 -1.35 -9.45
C ILE A 103 11.42 -0.75 -9.24
N GLU A 104 12.50 -1.53 -9.42
CA GLU A 104 13.88 -1.04 -9.30
C GLU A 104 14.23 0.03 -10.34
N ALA A 105 13.58 -0.02 -11.51
CA ALA A 105 13.75 0.95 -12.58
C ALA A 105 12.83 2.18 -12.47
N ILE A 106 11.95 2.25 -11.47
CA ILE A 106 11.17 3.47 -11.20
C ILE A 106 12.11 4.49 -10.58
N PRO A 107 12.32 5.67 -11.20
CA PRO A 107 13.19 6.69 -10.62
C PRO A 107 12.62 7.15 -9.28
N MET A 108 13.48 7.22 -8.25
CA MET A 108 13.14 7.94 -7.03
C MET A 108 13.12 9.42 -7.36
N VAL A 109 11.92 10.02 -7.36
CA VAL A 109 11.72 11.47 -7.45
C VAL A 109 11.98 12.14 -6.10
#